data_AF-A0A7V1HU61-F1
#
_entry.id   AF-A0A7V1HU61-F1
#
_cell.length_a   1.000
_cell.length_b   1.000
_cell.length_c   1.000
_cell.angle_alpha   90.00
_cell.angle_beta   90.00
_cell.angle_gamma   90.00
#
_symmetry.space_group_name_H-M   'P 1'
#
loop_
_entity.id
_entity.type
_entity.pdbx_description
1 polymer ?
#
loop_
_entity_poly.entity_id
_entity_poly.type
_entity_poly.pdbx_seq_one_letter_code
_entity_poly.pdbx_strand_id
1 'polypeptide(L)'
;MRSIMPEQNENNGSEKITNRREFLKLSAVAGLGAAMLTTEKAGADLPGRDKPAPLKPFTNEPMERVRVAFVGTGAQGSAHVRNFMGIENVDIVAACDIIPERAQRVADWCVKDGRPAPNLYTRGDWDFVRLCENEDVDLVFTATPWRWHVPVCVAAMENGKHAATEVPASYTIEGCWQLVETAEREQKHCVMMENCCYDYVELMILNMVRKGLFGELLHAEGAYNHDLRAVKFNLDYEGAWRRDHSMTRNGNLYPTHGLGPVAQCLNVNRGDQFDYIVSMSSNSRGLQNWALEHYPEGSPFRNETYALGDVNVSLIRTKLGRTITLIHDTNLPRPYSRAILVQGTHGIIRKYPETLIHIEGRSEGHGWEKIENYKEEFEHPLWTGLQEKSRGAGHGGMDYIEDYRLVQCMLKGEPTDMDVYDAAAWSVICETSEISVAHRSRSVDIPDFTRGRWAVRKPLGIVEA
;
A
#
# COMPACT_ATOMS: atom_id res chain seq x y z
N MET A 1 -42.59 54.52 41.23
CA MET A 1 -41.75 54.46 42.45
C MET A 1 -40.32 54.77 42.01
N ARG A 2 -39.74 55.85 42.56
CA ARG A 2 -38.39 56.46 42.41
C ARG A 2 -37.33 55.57 41.70
N SER A 3 -36.71 55.95 40.56
CA SER A 3 -35.76 57.05 40.29
C SER A 3 -34.46 57.00 41.12
N ILE A 4 -33.29 56.88 40.46
CA ILE A 4 -32.22 57.89 40.31
C ILE A 4 -30.87 57.18 39.96
N MET A 5 -30.22 57.60 38.84
CA MET A 5 -28.79 57.43 38.44
C MET A 5 -27.82 58.14 39.43
N PRO A 6 -26.46 58.19 39.37
CA PRO A 6 -25.51 58.11 38.23
C PRO A 6 -24.27 57.22 38.59
N GLU A 7 -23.13 57.12 37.91
CA GLU A 7 -22.25 58.13 37.32
C GLU A 7 -21.10 57.44 36.55
N GLN A 8 -20.62 58.11 35.50
CA GLN A 8 -19.44 57.74 34.72
C GLN A 8 -18.15 58.06 35.48
N ASN A 9 -17.09 57.29 35.22
CA ASN A 9 -15.74 57.84 35.33
C ASN A 9 -14.86 57.32 34.18
N GLU A 10 -14.32 58.28 33.44
CA GLU A 10 -13.38 58.15 32.33
C GLU A 10 -11.94 57.89 32.81
N ASN A 11 -11.06 57.68 31.81
CA ASN A 11 -9.60 57.46 31.81
C ASN A 11 -9.17 55.98 31.77
N ASN A 12 -8.32 55.53 30.84
CA ASN A 12 -7.38 56.29 30.01
C ASN A 12 -6.90 55.45 28.81
N GLY A 13 -6.59 56.13 27.71
CA GLY A 13 -5.40 55.84 26.91
C GLY A 13 -5.39 54.60 26.02
N SER A 14 -5.72 54.82 24.74
CA SER A 14 -5.17 54.05 23.63
C SER A 14 -3.64 54.14 23.60
N GLU A 15 -2.94 53.01 23.58
CA GLU A 15 -1.64 52.91 22.93
C GLU A 15 -1.61 51.70 21.99
N LYS A 16 -1.66 52.01 20.68
CA LYS A 16 -1.18 51.15 19.62
C LYS A 16 0.34 51.08 19.73
N ILE A 17 0.91 49.90 19.96
CA ILE A 17 2.22 49.57 19.40
C ILE A 17 2.12 48.22 18.70
N THR A 18 2.16 48.35 17.37
CA THR A 18 2.43 47.35 16.37
C THR A 18 3.64 46.50 16.72
N ASN A 19 3.51 45.17 16.76
CA ASN A 19 4.65 44.28 16.58
C ASN A 19 4.49 43.46 15.29
N ARG A 20 4.68 44.14 14.15
CA ARG A 20 4.73 43.57 12.79
C ARG A 20 5.90 42.59 12.57
N ARG A 21 6.72 42.29 13.59
CA ARG A 21 7.88 41.39 13.51
C ARG A 21 7.67 39.99 14.07
N GLU A 22 6.61 39.74 14.84
CA GLU A 22 6.28 38.36 15.28
C GLU A 22 5.31 37.64 14.34
N PHE A 23 4.44 38.38 13.65
CA PHE A 23 3.53 37.80 12.66
C PHE A 23 4.27 37.30 11.39
N LEU A 24 5.42 37.90 11.05
CA LEU A 24 6.25 37.49 9.89
C LEU A 24 7.11 36.24 10.14
N LYS A 25 7.18 35.71 11.37
CA LYS A 25 7.92 34.47 11.67
C LYS A 25 7.04 33.21 11.67
N LEU A 26 5.72 33.35 11.71
CA LEU A 26 4.79 32.20 11.71
C LEU A 26 4.16 31.91 10.34
N SER A 27 4.35 32.80 9.35
CA SER A 27 3.74 32.68 8.01
C SER A 27 4.67 32.11 6.93
N ALA A 28 5.87 31.66 7.28
CA ALA A 28 6.87 31.20 6.30
C ALA A 28 6.77 29.71 5.92
N VAL A 29 5.74 28.97 6.37
CA VAL A 29 5.57 27.54 6.04
C VAL A 29 4.31 27.25 5.22
N ALA A 30 3.45 28.24 4.94
CA ALA A 30 2.20 28.02 4.21
C ALA A 30 2.05 28.99 3.03
N GLY A 31 2.43 28.52 1.84
CA GLY A 31 1.93 29.02 0.57
C GLY A 31 2.95 29.68 -0.34
N LEU A 32 3.29 29.01 -1.44
CA LEU A 32 3.41 29.61 -2.77
C LEU A 32 3.41 28.51 -3.84
N GLY A 33 2.32 28.48 -4.62
CA GLY A 33 2.28 27.82 -5.91
C GLY A 33 2.83 28.72 -7.02
N ALA A 34 3.48 28.07 -7.99
CA ALA A 34 3.78 28.48 -9.35
C ALA A 34 4.66 29.73 -9.58
N ALA A 35 5.98 29.49 -9.70
CA ALA A 35 6.81 30.16 -10.69
C ALA A 35 7.66 29.09 -11.40
N MET A 36 7.47 28.92 -12.72
CA MET A 36 8.39 28.16 -13.55
C MET A 36 9.75 28.89 -13.56
N LEU A 37 10.71 28.31 -12.85
CA LEU A 37 12.13 28.58 -13.05
C LEU A 37 12.78 27.24 -13.36
N THR A 38 13.30 27.13 -14.58
CA THR A 38 14.25 26.09 -14.96
C THR A 38 15.49 26.22 -14.09
N THR A 39 15.55 25.46 -13.00
CA THR A 39 16.77 25.25 -12.22
C THR A 39 17.25 23.83 -12.46
N GLU A 40 18.38 23.75 -13.13
CA GLU A 40 19.23 22.57 -13.21
C GLU A 40 19.42 21.93 -11.84
N LYS A 41 19.45 20.58 -11.82
CA LYS A 41 19.98 19.70 -10.77
C LYS A 41 20.18 20.36 -9.39
N ALA A 42 19.12 20.40 -8.60
CA ALA A 42 19.23 20.40 -7.15
C ALA A 42 18.67 19.07 -6.64
N GLY A 43 19.39 17.98 -6.94
CA GLY A 43 19.34 16.81 -6.09
C GLY A 43 20.00 17.25 -4.79
N ALA A 44 19.20 17.63 -3.79
CA ALA A 44 19.72 17.78 -2.45
C ALA A 44 20.21 16.39 -2.02
N ASP A 45 21.51 16.26 -1.81
CA ASP A 45 22.15 15.08 -1.20
C ASP A 45 21.53 14.87 0.19
N LEU A 46 20.45 14.09 0.24
CA LEU A 46 19.95 13.51 1.48
C LEU A 46 20.94 12.39 1.85
N PRO A 47 21.62 12.48 3.01
CA PRO A 47 22.69 11.56 3.36
C PRO A 47 22.15 10.13 3.48
N GLY A 48 22.51 9.25 2.53
CA GLY A 48 22.14 7.83 2.55
C GLY A 48 21.75 7.24 1.21
N ARG A 49 21.26 8.05 0.25
CA ARG A 49 20.79 7.56 -1.06
C ARG A 49 21.89 7.06 -2.00
N ASP A 50 23.15 7.36 -1.68
CA ASP A 50 24.31 6.95 -2.49
C ASP A 50 24.97 5.64 -2.03
N LYS A 51 24.55 5.09 -0.88
CA LYS A 51 25.15 3.87 -0.31
C LYS A 51 24.30 2.65 -0.64
N PRO A 52 24.87 1.56 -1.20
CA PRO A 52 24.13 0.33 -1.43
C PRO A 52 23.36 -0.13 -0.20
N ALA A 53 22.12 -0.59 -0.38
CA ALA A 53 21.31 -1.12 0.70
C ALA A 53 22.08 -2.22 1.49
N PRO A 54 21.77 -2.44 2.78
CA PRO A 54 22.34 -3.53 3.56
C PRO A 54 22.25 -4.88 2.84
N LEU A 55 23.33 -5.67 2.93
CA LEU A 55 23.35 -7.03 2.37
C LEU A 55 22.58 -8.02 3.26
N LYS A 56 22.66 -7.83 4.58
CA LYS A 56 21.89 -8.62 5.54
C LYS A 56 20.42 -8.18 5.43
N PRO A 57 19.47 -9.12 5.28
CA PRO A 57 18.05 -8.78 5.32
C PRO A 57 17.67 -8.24 6.71
N PHE A 58 16.58 -7.48 6.76
CA PHE A 58 15.95 -7.13 8.03
C PHE A 58 15.46 -8.40 8.72
N THR A 59 15.74 -8.49 10.02
CA THR A 59 15.34 -9.59 10.90
C THR A 59 15.10 -9.03 12.30
N ASN A 60 14.50 -9.81 13.18
CA ASN A 60 14.42 -9.55 14.61
C ASN A 60 14.95 -10.76 15.40
N GLU A 61 15.16 -10.59 16.70
CA GLU A 61 15.39 -11.73 17.59
C GLU A 61 14.09 -12.56 17.68
N PRO A 62 14.16 -13.91 17.58
CA PRO A 62 12.99 -14.76 17.73
C PRO A 62 12.22 -14.44 19.02
N MET A 63 10.90 -14.48 18.96
CA MET A 63 10.02 -14.09 20.07
C MET A 63 8.93 -15.12 20.31
N GLU A 64 8.52 -15.28 21.57
CA GLU A 64 7.46 -16.22 21.95
C GLU A 64 6.08 -15.75 21.51
N ARG A 65 5.86 -14.43 21.49
CA ARG A 65 4.60 -13.78 21.11
C ARG A 65 4.89 -12.47 20.41
N VAL A 66 4.04 -12.09 19.45
CA VAL A 66 4.08 -10.79 18.79
C VAL A 66 3.06 -9.87 19.45
N ARG A 67 3.53 -8.78 20.06
CA ARG A 67 2.68 -7.71 20.60
C ARG A 67 2.41 -6.69 19.50
N VAL A 68 1.16 -6.55 19.11
CA VAL A 68 0.75 -5.70 17.99
C VAL A 68 -0.12 -4.55 18.46
N ALA A 69 0.10 -3.40 17.84
CA ALA A 69 -0.80 -2.26 17.89
C ALA A 69 -1.37 -1.95 16.50
N PHE A 70 -2.65 -1.60 16.45
CA PHE A 70 -3.34 -1.22 15.21
C PHE A 70 -3.61 0.27 15.15
N VAL A 71 -3.28 0.91 14.02
CA VAL A 71 -3.59 2.30 13.71
C VAL A 71 -4.52 2.36 12.50
N GLY A 72 -5.72 2.91 12.69
CA GLY A 72 -6.80 2.81 11.72
C GLY A 72 -7.50 1.46 11.81
N THR A 73 -8.66 1.41 12.47
CA THR A 73 -9.46 0.19 12.67
C THR A 73 -10.80 0.31 11.93
N GLY A 74 -10.76 0.93 10.73
CA GLY A 74 -11.82 0.94 9.73
C GLY A 74 -12.16 -0.47 9.21
N ALA A 75 -12.77 -0.60 8.02
CA ALA A 75 -13.17 -1.93 7.54
C ALA A 75 -11.97 -2.87 7.33
N GLN A 76 -10.93 -2.40 6.64
CA GLN A 76 -9.73 -3.19 6.38
C GLN A 76 -8.94 -3.47 7.66
N GLY A 77 -8.67 -2.45 8.50
CA GLY A 77 -8.04 -2.67 9.80
C GLY A 77 -8.83 -3.63 10.71
N SER A 78 -10.16 -3.59 10.65
CA SER A 78 -11.02 -4.57 11.35
C SER A 78 -10.90 -5.98 10.79
N ALA A 79 -10.58 -6.16 9.51
CA ALA A 79 -10.31 -7.48 8.94
C ALA A 79 -8.99 -8.05 9.51
N HIS A 80 -7.90 -7.26 9.48
CA HIS A 80 -6.62 -7.66 10.07
C HIS A 80 -6.72 -7.95 11.57
N VAL A 81 -7.41 -7.10 12.34
CA VAL A 81 -7.62 -7.36 13.78
C VAL A 81 -8.24 -8.76 13.99
N ARG A 82 -9.25 -9.15 13.20
CA ARG A 82 -9.87 -10.47 13.32
C ARG A 82 -8.93 -11.59 12.88
N ASN A 83 -8.14 -11.39 11.82
CA ASN A 83 -7.13 -12.36 11.40
C ASN A 83 -6.08 -12.57 12.49
N PHE A 84 -5.52 -11.50 13.06
CA PHE A 84 -4.56 -11.53 14.16
C PHE A 84 -5.13 -12.17 15.43
N MET A 85 -6.43 -12.00 15.71
CA MET A 85 -7.11 -12.78 16.75
C MET A 85 -7.16 -14.28 16.41
N GLY A 86 -7.27 -14.66 15.14
CA GLY A 86 -7.21 -16.05 14.69
C GLY A 86 -5.80 -16.65 14.58
N ILE A 87 -4.75 -15.89 14.87
CA ILE A 87 -3.35 -16.34 14.82
C ILE A 87 -2.85 -16.59 16.25
N GLU A 88 -2.19 -17.73 16.46
CA GLU A 88 -1.58 -18.08 17.73
C GLU A 88 -0.39 -17.16 18.05
N ASN A 89 -0.09 -16.99 19.33
CA ASN A 89 1.06 -16.21 19.80
C ASN A 89 1.05 -14.73 19.39
N VAL A 90 -0.14 -14.14 19.38
CA VAL A 90 -0.37 -12.70 19.13
C VAL A 90 -1.11 -12.06 20.30
N ASP A 91 -0.61 -10.91 20.74
CA ASP A 91 -1.27 -10.05 21.71
C ASP A 91 -1.61 -8.70 21.08
N ILE A 92 -2.90 -8.35 21.03
CA ILE A 92 -3.34 -7.02 20.60
C ILE A 92 -3.27 -6.10 21.81
N VAL A 93 -2.25 -5.25 21.86
CA VAL A 93 -1.93 -4.41 23.03
C VAL A 93 -2.56 -3.03 22.94
N ALA A 94 -2.66 -2.46 21.74
CA ALA A 94 -3.23 -1.13 21.55
C ALA A 94 -4.03 -1.00 20.25
N ALA A 95 -5.04 -0.13 20.27
CA ALA A 95 -5.85 0.24 19.12
C ALA A 95 -5.98 1.77 19.03
N CYS A 96 -5.69 2.32 17.86
CA CYS A 96 -5.73 3.74 17.55
C CYS A 96 -6.70 4.02 16.41
N ASP A 97 -7.68 4.89 16.62
CA ASP A 97 -8.57 5.39 15.56
C ASP A 97 -9.11 6.77 15.93
N ILE A 98 -9.30 7.64 14.94
CA ILE A 98 -9.86 8.98 15.13
C ILE A 98 -11.36 8.94 15.48
N ILE A 99 -12.02 7.82 15.19
CA ILE A 99 -13.39 7.52 15.58
C ILE A 99 -13.34 6.59 16.80
N PRO A 100 -13.59 7.08 18.03
CA PRO A 100 -13.40 6.31 19.25
C PRO A 100 -14.14 4.97 19.27
N GLU A 101 -15.31 4.91 18.67
CA GLU A 101 -16.14 3.71 18.58
C GLU A 101 -15.47 2.58 17.79
N ARG A 102 -14.59 2.91 16.83
CA ARG A 102 -13.83 1.91 16.06
C ARG A 102 -12.73 1.27 16.90
N ALA A 103 -12.01 2.06 17.69
CA ALA A 103 -11.02 1.54 18.63
C ALA A 103 -11.69 0.73 19.76
N GLN A 104 -12.81 1.22 20.30
CA GLN A 104 -13.59 0.50 21.32
C GLN A 104 -14.08 -0.86 20.82
N ARG A 105 -14.52 -0.97 19.56
CA ARG A 105 -14.95 -2.23 18.96
C ARG A 105 -13.85 -3.31 18.97
N VAL A 106 -12.59 -2.92 18.77
CA VAL A 106 -11.46 -3.85 18.88
C VAL A 106 -11.31 -4.35 20.31
N ALA A 107 -11.45 -3.47 21.30
CA ALA A 107 -11.41 -3.87 22.69
C ALA A 107 -12.54 -4.83 23.07
N ASP A 108 -13.77 -4.55 22.60
CA ASP A 108 -14.92 -5.42 22.84
C ASP A 108 -14.71 -6.83 22.24
N TRP A 109 -14.09 -6.92 21.06
CA TRP A 109 -13.73 -8.21 20.45
C TRP A 109 -12.69 -8.95 21.28
N CYS A 110 -11.62 -8.27 21.72
CA CYS A 110 -10.58 -8.89 22.54
C CYS A 110 -11.16 -9.44 23.85
N VAL A 111 -11.97 -8.66 24.56
CA VAL A 111 -12.62 -9.08 25.81
C VAL A 111 -13.57 -10.26 25.57
N LYS A 112 -14.35 -10.22 24.49
CA LYS A 112 -15.25 -11.34 24.13
C LYS A 112 -14.50 -12.64 23.83
N ASP A 113 -13.29 -12.54 23.27
CA ASP A 113 -12.39 -13.67 23.01
C ASP A 113 -11.59 -14.10 24.26
N GLY A 114 -11.86 -13.50 25.43
CA GLY A 114 -11.17 -13.81 26.67
C GLY A 114 -9.76 -13.21 26.79
N ARG A 115 -9.41 -12.25 25.93
CA ARG A 115 -8.14 -11.52 25.96
C ARG A 115 -8.26 -10.22 26.76
N PRO A 116 -7.14 -9.68 27.28
CA PRO A 116 -7.13 -8.32 27.82
C PRO A 116 -7.64 -7.29 26.81
N ALA A 117 -8.30 -6.24 27.30
CA ALA A 117 -8.65 -5.10 26.47
C ALA A 117 -7.37 -4.33 26.10
N PRO A 118 -7.18 -3.94 24.82
CA PRO A 118 -6.07 -3.09 24.39
C PRO A 118 -6.23 -1.66 24.91
N ASN A 119 -5.10 -0.98 25.06
CA ASN A 119 -5.05 0.46 25.33
C ASN A 119 -5.59 1.24 24.12
N LEU A 120 -6.42 2.26 24.39
CA LEU A 120 -7.11 3.02 23.33
C LEU A 120 -6.46 4.39 23.10
N TYR A 121 -6.23 4.70 21.83
CA TYR A 121 -5.67 5.97 21.36
C TYR A 121 -6.65 6.64 20.39
N THR A 122 -7.32 7.69 20.85
CA THR A 122 -8.45 8.32 20.15
C THR A 122 -8.40 9.86 20.16
N ARG A 123 -7.24 10.46 20.48
CA ARG A 123 -7.05 11.93 20.57
C ARG A 123 -6.69 12.57 19.21
N GLY A 124 -7.46 12.26 18.18
CA GLY A 124 -7.33 12.83 16.84
C GLY A 124 -6.22 12.21 15.99
N ASP A 125 -5.93 12.85 14.85
CA ASP A 125 -5.14 12.31 13.75
C ASP A 125 -3.73 11.83 14.13
N TRP A 126 -3.09 12.44 15.13
CA TRP A 126 -1.69 12.16 15.51
C TRP A 126 -1.56 11.31 16.78
N ASP A 127 -2.64 10.73 17.30
CA ASP A 127 -2.58 10.00 18.56
C ASP A 127 -1.75 8.70 18.48
N PHE A 128 -1.51 8.23 17.25
CA PHE A 128 -0.58 7.12 16.98
C PHE A 128 0.85 7.43 17.42
N VAL A 129 1.26 8.70 17.53
CA VAL A 129 2.58 9.07 18.05
C VAL A 129 2.68 8.69 19.51
N ARG A 130 1.67 9.02 20.33
CA ARG A 130 1.64 8.59 21.73
C ARG A 130 1.61 7.07 21.85
N LEU A 131 0.91 6.37 20.96
CA LEU A 131 0.92 4.91 20.92
C LEU A 131 2.34 4.39 20.68
N CYS A 132 3.04 4.96 19.69
CA CYS A 132 4.42 4.58 19.38
C CYS A 132 5.38 4.93 20.52
N GLU A 133 5.16 5.99 21.28
CA GLU A 133 6.04 6.40 22.40
C GLU A 133 5.81 5.57 23.68
N ASN A 134 4.55 5.23 23.98
CA ASN A 134 4.17 4.73 25.30
C ASN A 134 3.90 3.21 25.35
N GLU A 135 3.57 2.59 24.22
CA GLU A 135 3.23 1.15 24.20
C GLU A 135 4.47 0.29 23.98
N ASP A 136 4.58 -0.77 24.77
CA ASP A 136 5.57 -1.82 24.61
C ASP A 136 5.03 -2.89 23.65
N VAL A 137 5.15 -2.58 22.35
CA VAL A 137 4.72 -3.43 21.23
C VAL A 137 5.88 -3.69 20.28
N ASP A 138 5.82 -4.83 19.62
CA ASP A 138 6.83 -5.27 18.64
C ASP A 138 6.48 -4.77 17.23
N LEU A 139 5.18 -4.69 16.91
CA LEU A 139 4.66 -4.32 15.59
C LEU A 139 3.59 -3.22 15.70
N VAL A 140 3.68 -2.21 14.84
CA VAL A 140 2.59 -1.26 14.56
C VAL A 140 2.07 -1.53 13.15
N PHE A 141 0.79 -1.85 13.05
CA PHE A 141 0.09 -2.11 11.79
C PHE A 141 -0.81 -0.94 11.44
N THR A 142 -0.68 -0.37 10.24
CA THR A 142 -1.52 0.74 9.76
C THR A 142 -2.44 0.34 8.61
N ALA A 143 -3.74 0.59 8.78
CA ALA A 143 -4.78 0.47 7.74
C ALA A 143 -5.56 1.78 7.62
N THR A 144 -4.83 2.89 7.55
CA THR A 144 -5.33 4.26 7.51
C THR A 144 -5.53 4.74 6.05
N PRO A 145 -6.09 5.93 5.81
CA PRO A 145 -6.02 6.56 4.49
C PRO A 145 -4.57 6.76 4.03
N TRP A 146 -4.31 6.67 2.71
CA TRP A 146 -2.94 6.62 2.14
C TRP A 146 -1.96 7.67 2.66
N ARG A 147 -2.43 8.89 2.96
CA ARG A 147 -1.59 10.00 3.47
C ARG A 147 -0.93 9.69 4.82
N TRP A 148 -1.46 8.73 5.56
CA TRP A 148 -1.02 8.36 6.91
C TRP A 148 -0.12 7.13 6.94
N HIS A 149 0.05 6.40 5.84
CA HIS A 149 0.89 5.20 5.80
C HIS A 149 2.34 5.52 6.18
N VAL A 150 2.97 6.49 5.50
CA VAL A 150 4.36 6.88 5.77
C VAL A 150 4.53 7.46 7.19
N PRO A 151 3.73 8.46 7.64
CA PRO A 151 3.85 9.00 8.99
C PRO A 151 3.76 7.95 10.11
N VAL A 152 2.83 6.99 9.99
CA VAL A 152 2.65 5.94 11.01
C VAL A 152 3.84 4.98 11.01
N CYS A 153 4.26 4.49 9.84
CA CYS A 153 5.39 3.57 9.73
C CYS A 153 6.70 4.20 10.23
N VAL A 154 6.96 5.46 9.89
CA VAL A 154 8.15 6.18 10.34
C VAL A 154 8.11 6.37 11.85
N ALA A 155 6.99 6.85 12.42
CA ALA A 155 6.86 7.02 13.87
C ALA A 155 7.04 5.71 14.64
N ALA A 156 6.54 4.60 14.10
CA ALA A 156 6.74 3.28 14.69
C ALA A 156 8.22 2.87 14.71
N MET A 157 8.89 2.94 13.56
CA MET A 157 10.30 2.55 13.45
C MET A 157 11.23 3.43 14.27
N GLU A 158 11.02 4.75 14.28
CA GLU A 158 11.80 5.69 15.10
C GLU A 158 11.62 5.47 16.61
N ASN A 159 10.53 4.82 17.01
CA ASN A 159 10.30 4.36 18.38
C ASN A 159 10.68 2.88 18.60
N GLY A 160 11.52 2.33 17.74
CA GLY A 160 12.10 0.99 17.87
C GLY A 160 11.13 -0.16 17.53
N LYS A 161 10.02 0.11 16.84
CA LYS A 161 8.97 -0.88 16.53
C LYS A 161 9.05 -1.30 15.07
N HIS A 162 8.64 -2.53 14.77
CA HIS A 162 8.41 -2.94 13.39
C HIS A 162 7.15 -2.26 12.85
N ALA A 163 7.09 -2.06 11.54
CA ALA A 163 5.97 -1.43 10.87
C ALA A 163 5.39 -2.35 9.78
N ALA A 164 4.06 -2.40 9.70
CA ALA A 164 3.33 -2.97 8.58
C ALA A 164 2.28 -1.96 8.10
N THR A 165 2.08 -1.86 6.79
CA THR A 165 1.12 -0.92 6.18
C THR A 165 0.30 -1.61 5.11
N GLU A 166 -0.98 -1.24 5.07
CA GLU A 166 -1.83 -1.46 3.92
C GLU A 166 -1.27 -0.83 2.63
N VAL A 167 -1.81 -1.26 1.49
CA VAL A 167 -1.34 -0.84 0.17
C VAL A 167 -1.96 0.49 -0.30
N PRO A 168 -1.26 1.27 -1.13
CA PRO A 168 0.19 1.22 -1.36
C PRO A 168 0.95 1.78 -0.14
N ALA A 169 2.18 1.37 0.10
CA ALA A 169 2.98 1.87 1.24
C ALA A 169 3.25 3.39 1.17
N SER A 170 3.33 3.94 -0.04
CA SER A 170 3.34 5.38 -0.28
C SER A 170 2.75 5.69 -1.64
N TYR A 171 2.42 6.95 -1.88
CA TYR A 171 2.06 7.42 -3.22
C TYR A 171 3.03 8.49 -3.74
N THR A 172 4.16 8.69 -3.07
CA THR A 172 5.22 9.62 -3.48
C THR A 172 6.58 8.91 -3.44
N ILE A 173 7.49 9.27 -4.34
CA ILE A 173 8.90 8.89 -4.39
C ILE A 173 9.58 9.25 -3.08
N GLU A 174 9.33 10.46 -2.56
CA GLU A 174 9.95 10.90 -1.30
C GLU A 174 9.46 10.08 -0.11
N GLY A 175 8.17 9.80 -0.02
CA GLY A 175 7.64 8.91 1.01
C GLY A 175 8.19 7.48 0.89
N CYS A 176 8.39 6.96 -0.33
CA CYS A 176 9.05 5.67 -0.53
C CYS A 176 10.50 5.68 0.01
N TRP A 177 11.27 6.73 -0.26
CA TRP A 177 12.61 6.87 0.30
C TRP A 177 12.60 7.02 1.82
N GLN A 178 11.67 7.79 2.38
CA GLN A 178 11.58 7.97 3.83
C GLN A 178 11.35 6.64 4.55
N LEU A 179 10.53 5.74 4.00
CA LEU A 179 10.34 4.39 4.53
C LEU A 179 11.65 3.59 4.49
N VAL A 180 12.32 3.56 3.34
CA VAL A 180 13.59 2.82 3.14
C VAL A 180 14.67 3.32 4.09
N GLU A 181 14.91 4.63 4.12
CA GLU A 181 15.94 5.25 4.94
C GLU A 181 15.70 5.04 6.43
N THR A 182 14.44 5.09 6.87
CA THR A 182 14.07 4.84 8.27
C THR A 182 14.26 3.36 8.63
N ALA A 183 13.80 2.44 7.78
CA ALA A 183 13.99 1.00 8.00
C ALA A 183 15.48 0.63 8.06
N GLU A 184 16.29 1.18 7.15
CA GLU A 184 17.75 0.99 7.13
C GLU A 184 18.43 1.58 8.37
N ARG A 185 18.02 2.76 8.83
CA ARG A 185 18.63 3.40 10.00
C ARG A 185 18.28 2.66 11.30
N GLU A 186 17.02 2.31 11.47
CA GLU A 186 16.50 1.70 12.71
C GLU A 186 16.63 0.17 12.72
N GLN A 187 16.99 -0.43 11.59
CA GLN A 187 17.07 -1.88 11.38
C GLN A 187 15.76 -2.57 11.74
N LYS A 188 14.64 -2.03 11.25
CA LYS A 188 13.28 -2.55 11.49
C LYS A 188 12.63 -3.03 10.20
N HIS A 189 11.87 -4.12 10.29
CA HIS A 189 10.88 -4.46 9.26
C HIS A 189 9.94 -3.28 8.99
N CYS A 190 9.75 -2.97 7.72
CA CYS A 190 8.69 -2.13 7.18
C CYS A 190 8.06 -2.89 6.01
N VAL A 191 6.88 -3.45 6.22
CA VAL A 191 6.25 -4.39 5.29
C VAL A 191 5.00 -3.75 4.69
N MET A 192 4.83 -3.87 3.38
CA MET A 192 3.56 -3.58 2.73
C MET A 192 2.75 -4.86 2.63
N MET A 193 1.49 -4.80 3.07
CA MET A 193 0.58 -5.92 3.11
C MET A 193 -0.12 -6.09 1.75
N GLU A 194 0.64 -6.58 0.77
CA GLU A 194 0.14 -6.97 -0.55
C GLU A 194 -0.43 -8.40 -0.56
N ASN A 195 -1.66 -8.51 -0.05
CA ASN A 195 -2.40 -9.75 0.06
C ASN A 195 -2.50 -10.57 -1.24
N CYS A 196 -2.52 -9.92 -2.42
CA CYS A 196 -2.66 -10.64 -3.69
C CYS A 196 -1.46 -11.53 -4.01
N CYS A 197 -0.29 -11.30 -3.41
CA CYS A 197 0.84 -12.22 -3.48
C CYS A 197 0.56 -13.58 -2.81
N TYR A 198 -0.45 -13.65 -1.92
CA TYR A 198 -0.85 -14.83 -1.19
C TYR A 198 -2.15 -15.47 -1.73
N ASP A 199 -2.66 -15.01 -2.87
CA ASP A 199 -3.78 -15.68 -3.54
C ASP A 199 -3.36 -17.09 -4.00
N TYR A 200 -4.33 -18.02 -3.97
CA TYR A 200 -4.14 -19.42 -4.34
C TYR A 200 -3.52 -19.59 -5.74
N VAL A 201 -4.06 -18.91 -6.75
CA VAL A 201 -3.57 -19.04 -8.13
C VAL A 201 -2.22 -18.36 -8.28
N GLU A 202 -2.02 -17.19 -7.68
CA GLU A 202 -0.78 -16.43 -7.75
C GLU A 202 0.39 -17.18 -7.09
N LEU A 203 0.17 -17.80 -5.92
CA LEU A 203 1.18 -18.66 -5.29
C LEU A 203 1.46 -19.93 -6.11
N MET A 204 0.45 -20.51 -6.75
CA MET A 204 0.64 -21.63 -7.67
C MET A 204 1.48 -21.22 -8.90
N ILE A 205 1.22 -20.04 -9.48
CA ILE A 205 2.03 -19.46 -10.57
C ILE A 205 3.47 -19.24 -10.10
N LEU A 206 3.67 -18.69 -8.90
CA LEU A 206 5.00 -18.51 -8.33
C LEU A 206 5.74 -19.85 -8.23
N ASN A 207 5.08 -20.91 -7.76
CA ASN A 207 5.65 -22.26 -7.67
C ASN A 207 6.05 -22.82 -9.05
N MET A 208 5.19 -22.67 -10.06
CA MET A 208 5.50 -23.05 -11.45
C MET A 208 6.73 -22.31 -11.99
N VAL A 209 6.81 -21.00 -11.75
CA VAL A 209 7.97 -20.18 -12.13
C VAL A 209 9.24 -20.67 -11.45
N ARG A 210 9.20 -20.91 -10.13
CA ARG A 210 10.37 -21.39 -9.37
C ARG A 210 10.83 -22.79 -9.79
N LYS A 211 9.92 -23.63 -10.26
CA LYS A 211 10.22 -24.95 -10.85
C LYS A 211 10.67 -24.88 -12.32
N GLY A 212 10.74 -23.68 -12.90
CA GLY A 212 11.25 -23.45 -14.26
C GLY A 212 10.26 -23.84 -15.37
N LEU A 213 8.97 -24.03 -15.06
CA LEU A 213 7.98 -24.52 -16.03
C LEU A 213 7.85 -23.60 -17.25
N PHE A 214 7.99 -22.29 -17.06
CA PHE A 214 7.85 -21.28 -18.12
C PHE A 214 9.16 -20.94 -18.84
N GLY A 215 10.30 -21.54 -18.45
CA GLY A 215 11.61 -21.16 -18.99
C GLY A 215 12.04 -19.75 -18.58
N GLU A 216 12.63 -18.99 -19.50
CA GLU A 216 13.02 -17.60 -19.26
C GLU A 216 11.79 -16.68 -19.38
N LEU A 217 11.46 -15.95 -18.30
CA LEU A 217 10.35 -15.00 -18.32
C LEU A 217 10.68 -13.74 -19.13
N LEU A 218 9.74 -13.33 -19.98
CA LEU A 218 9.90 -12.20 -20.91
C LEU A 218 8.87 -11.10 -20.68
N HIS A 219 7.63 -11.48 -20.32
CA HIS A 219 6.51 -10.56 -20.21
C HIS A 219 5.59 -10.94 -19.04
N ALA A 220 4.97 -9.93 -18.44
CA ALA A 220 3.88 -10.10 -17.50
C ALA A 220 2.82 -9.01 -17.64
N GLU A 221 1.62 -9.31 -17.17
CA GLU A 221 0.54 -8.33 -17.05
C GLU A 221 -0.05 -8.34 -15.64
N GLY A 222 -0.50 -7.17 -15.19
CA GLY A 222 -1.22 -7.00 -13.94
C GLY A 222 -2.19 -5.83 -14.05
N ALA A 223 -3.14 -5.76 -13.12
CA ALA A 223 -4.07 -4.67 -13.04
C ALA A 223 -4.69 -4.52 -11.65
N TYR A 224 -5.27 -3.35 -11.41
CA TYR A 224 -6.35 -3.19 -10.44
C TYR A 224 -7.59 -2.68 -11.15
N ASN A 225 -8.38 -3.63 -11.65
CA ASN A 225 -9.59 -3.33 -12.39
C ASN A 225 -10.83 -3.73 -11.57
N HIS A 226 -11.38 -2.77 -10.83
CA HIS A 226 -12.43 -2.99 -9.84
C HIS A 226 -13.38 -1.79 -9.83
N ASP A 227 -14.68 -2.00 -10.07
CA ASP A 227 -15.66 -0.91 -10.04
C ASP A 227 -15.81 -0.36 -8.61
N LEU A 228 -15.15 0.77 -8.35
CA LEU A 228 -15.16 1.46 -7.06
C LEU A 228 -16.05 2.70 -7.06
N ARG A 229 -16.92 2.89 -8.07
CA ARG A 229 -17.74 4.11 -8.15
C ARG A 229 -18.57 4.29 -6.88
N ALA A 230 -19.36 3.29 -6.49
CA ALA A 230 -20.16 3.35 -5.27
C ALA A 230 -19.29 3.55 -4.00
N VAL A 231 -18.12 2.91 -3.93
CA VAL A 231 -17.18 3.04 -2.81
C VAL A 231 -16.66 4.48 -2.68
N LYS A 232 -16.25 5.10 -3.80
CA LYS A 232 -15.76 6.49 -3.85
C LYS A 232 -16.83 7.52 -3.53
N PHE A 233 -18.11 7.16 -3.60
CA PHE A 233 -19.22 8.03 -3.24
C PHE A 233 -19.79 7.78 -1.83
N ASN A 234 -19.32 6.75 -1.12
CA ASN A 234 -19.72 6.46 0.25
C ASN A 234 -18.84 7.21 1.27
N LEU A 235 -19.37 8.29 1.85
CA LEU A 235 -18.66 9.14 2.83
C LEU A 235 -18.45 8.48 4.20
N ASP A 236 -19.20 7.43 4.54
CA ASP A 236 -18.98 6.68 5.80
C ASP A 236 -17.82 5.67 5.66
N TYR A 237 -17.27 5.56 4.45
CA TYR A 237 -16.23 4.62 4.06
C TYR A 237 -15.09 5.34 3.31
N GLU A 238 -14.52 4.72 2.28
CA GLU A 238 -13.38 5.27 1.53
C GLU A 238 -13.72 6.54 0.74
N GLY A 239 -14.99 6.81 0.44
CA GLY A 239 -15.41 8.04 -0.24
C GLY A 239 -15.09 9.32 0.54
N ALA A 240 -14.81 9.23 1.84
CA ALA A 240 -14.34 10.34 2.66
C ALA A 240 -12.92 10.84 2.32
N TRP A 241 -12.12 10.05 1.59
CA TRP A 241 -10.72 10.39 1.32
C TRP A 241 -10.22 9.91 -0.05
N ARG A 242 -10.69 8.76 -0.55
CA ARG A 242 -10.20 8.13 -1.80
C ARG A 242 -10.67 8.88 -3.05
N ARG A 243 -11.84 9.52 -2.98
CA ARG A 243 -12.36 10.34 -4.10
C ARG A 243 -11.50 11.57 -4.35
N ASP A 244 -10.97 12.21 -3.31
CA ASP A 244 -10.11 13.40 -3.43
C ASP A 244 -8.86 13.13 -4.29
N HIS A 245 -8.30 11.92 -4.19
CA HIS A 245 -7.22 11.49 -5.07
C HIS A 245 -7.67 11.39 -6.54
N SER A 246 -8.90 10.96 -6.81
CA SER A 246 -9.44 10.93 -8.18
C SER A 246 -9.71 12.34 -8.73
N MET A 247 -9.95 13.31 -7.85
CA MET A 247 -10.16 14.72 -8.22
C MET A 247 -8.86 15.43 -8.60
N THR A 248 -7.76 15.10 -7.93
CA THR A 248 -6.52 15.90 -7.98
C THR A 248 -5.35 15.24 -8.71
N ARG A 249 -5.39 13.91 -8.91
CA ARG A 249 -4.27 13.12 -9.42
C ARG A 249 -4.63 12.37 -10.69
N ASN A 250 -3.65 12.07 -11.54
CA ASN A 250 -3.87 11.33 -12.79
C ASN A 250 -2.70 10.39 -13.12
N GLY A 251 -2.91 9.10 -12.93
CA GLY A 251 -1.91 8.04 -13.11
C GLY A 251 -2.47 6.69 -12.65
N ASN A 252 -1.59 5.74 -12.35
CA ASN A 252 -1.94 4.50 -11.69
C ASN A 252 -1.90 4.69 -10.16
N LEU A 253 -3.05 4.97 -9.55
CA LEU A 253 -3.11 5.31 -8.11
C LEU A 253 -3.13 4.09 -7.18
N TYR A 254 -3.12 2.87 -7.73
CA TYR A 254 -3.24 1.64 -6.94
C TYR A 254 -2.53 0.46 -7.62
N PRO A 255 -1.18 0.51 -7.72
CA PRO A 255 -0.42 -0.35 -8.62
C PRO A 255 -0.21 -1.77 -8.08
N THR A 256 -0.33 -1.99 -6.77
CA THR A 256 0.34 -3.09 -6.08
C THR A 256 -0.34 -4.44 -6.31
N HIS A 257 -1.67 -4.54 -6.29
CA HIS A 257 -2.38 -5.83 -6.39
C HIS A 257 -2.09 -6.62 -7.67
N GLY A 258 -1.95 -5.92 -8.80
CA GLY A 258 -1.56 -6.53 -10.07
C GLY A 258 -0.05 -6.69 -10.20
N LEU A 259 0.73 -5.77 -9.63
CA LEU A 259 2.17 -5.69 -9.81
C LEU A 259 2.95 -6.63 -8.89
N GLY A 260 2.56 -6.78 -7.63
CA GLY A 260 3.25 -7.57 -6.62
C GLY A 260 3.47 -9.03 -7.03
N PRO A 261 2.42 -9.79 -7.39
CA PRO A 261 2.56 -11.17 -7.83
C PRO A 261 3.51 -11.35 -9.01
N VAL A 262 3.39 -10.48 -10.03
CA VAL A 262 4.26 -10.57 -11.22
C VAL A 262 5.68 -10.10 -10.93
N ALA A 263 5.86 -9.11 -10.05
CA ALA A 263 7.18 -8.66 -9.60
C ALA A 263 7.94 -9.78 -8.86
N GLN A 264 7.24 -10.57 -8.03
CA GLN A 264 7.82 -11.76 -7.38
C GLN A 264 8.19 -12.85 -8.39
N CYS A 265 7.36 -13.08 -9.42
CA CYS A 265 7.68 -14.01 -10.50
C CYS A 265 8.97 -13.59 -11.24
N LEU A 266 9.10 -12.29 -11.51
CA LEU A 266 10.24 -11.70 -12.23
C LEU A 266 11.49 -11.47 -11.36
N ASN A 267 11.44 -11.80 -10.07
CA ASN A 267 12.52 -11.56 -9.10
C ASN A 267 12.95 -10.09 -8.98
N VAL A 268 12.00 -9.16 -9.07
CA VAL A 268 12.24 -7.74 -8.81
C VAL A 268 12.80 -7.57 -7.39
N ASN A 269 13.80 -6.68 -7.24
CA ASN A 269 14.63 -6.47 -6.03
C ASN A 269 15.50 -7.66 -5.60
N ARG A 270 15.51 -8.78 -6.35
CA ARG A 270 16.20 -10.03 -5.98
C ARG A 270 16.75 -10.77 -7.21
N GLY A 271 17.40 -10.04 -8.12
CA GLY A 271 17.96 -10.57 -9.37
C GLY A 271 17.47 -9.87 -10.63
N ASP A 272 16.39 -9.07 -10.53
CA ASP A 272 16.00 -8.06 -11.51
C ASP A 272 15.58 -6.79 -10.76
N GLN A 273 15.34 -5.70 -11.48
CA GLN A 273 14.87 -4.44 -10.93
C GLN A 273 14.04 -3.70 -11.97
N PHE A 274 13.08 -2.88 -11.55
CA PHE A 274 12.43 -1.96 -12.47
C PHE A 274 13.45 -0.93 -13.01
N ASP A 275 13.32 -0.55 -14.27
CA ASP A 275 14.21 0.38 -14.94
C ASP A 275 13.48 1.71 -15.20
N TYR A 276 12.49 1.70 -16.09
CA TYR A 276 11.67 2.87 -16.40
C TYR A 276 10.22 2.50 -16.69
N ILE A 277 9.33 3.49 -16.61
CA ILE A 277 7.90 3.40 -16.92
C ILE A 277 7.51 4.40 -18.02
N VAL A 278 6.53 4.03 -18.83
CA VAL A 278 5.73 4.94 -19.67
C VAL A 278 4.27 4.76 -19.29
N SER A 279 3.56 5.83 -18.96
CA SER A 279 2.16 5.77 -18.51
C SER A 279 1.28 6.74 -19.28
N MET A 280 0.03 6.33 -19.51
CA MET A 280 -0.93 7.05 -20.31
C MET A 280 -2.32 6.85 -19.74
N SER A 281 -3.06 7.94 -19.57
CA SER A 281 -4.42 7.93 -19.04
C SER A 281 -5.43 8.29 -20.13
N SER A 282 -6.58 7.62 -20.10
CA SER A 282 -7.75 8.02 -20.88
C SER A 282 -8.35 9.34 -20.36
N ASN A 283 -9.41 9.80 -21.01
CA ASN A 283 -10.28 10.83 -20.42
C ASN A 283 -10.94 10.31 -19.12
N SER A 284 -11.37 11.24 -18.27
CA SER A 284 -12.20 10.96 -17.09
C SER A 284 -13.68 11.23 -17.40
N ARG A 285 -14.54 10.23 -17.25
CA ARG A 285 -15.99 10.30 -17.50
C ARG A 285 -16.79 9.50 -16.48
N GLY A 286 -16.28 8.37 -16.03
CA GLY A 286 -17.01 7.37 -15.26
C GLY A 286 -17.60 7.88 -13.95
N LEU A 287 -16.81 8.57 -13.13
CA LEU A 287 -17.30 9.14 -11.86
C LEU A 287 -18.32 10.25 -12.07
N GLN A 288 -18.08 11.14 -13.03
CA GLN A 288 -19.00 12.22 -13.35
C GLN A 288 -20.35 11.68 -13.84
N ASN A 289 -20.33 10.71 -14.78
CA ASN A 289 -21.55 10.08 -15.27
C ASN A 289 -22.30 9.37 -14.14
N TRP A 290 -21.58 8.67 -13.27
CA TRP A 290 -22.18 8.00 -12.12
C TRP A 290 -22.86 9.00 -11.17
N ALA A 291 -22.20 10.12 -10.86
CA ALA A 291 -22.78 11.17 -10.01
C ALA A 291 -24.04 11.79 -10.62
N LEU A 292 -24.05 12.01 -11.94
CA LEU A 292 -25.21 12.52 -12.68
C LEU A 292 -26.39 11.53 -12.70
N GLU A 293 -26.14 10.24 -12.53
CA GLU A 293 -27.18 9.22 -12.48
C GLU A 293 -27.71 9.01 -11.05
N HIS A 294 -26.85 9.11 -10.03
CA HIS A 294 -27.17 8.66 -8.66
C HIS A 294 -27.52 9.78 -7.68
N TYR A 295 -27.26 11.05 -8.02
CA TYR A 295 -27.58 12.19 -7.15
C TYR A 295 -28.61 13.14 -7.76
N PRO A 296 -29.47 13.78 -6.95
CA PRO A 296 -30.47 14.72 -7.44
C PRO A 296 -29.83 15.99 -8.03
N GLU A 297 -30.57 16.68 -8.91
CA GLU A 297 -30.18 18.01 -9.37
C GLU A 297 -29.88 18.95 -8.20
N GLY A 298 -28.84 19.77 -8.34
CA GLY A 298 -28.35 20.65 -7.27
C GLY A 298 -27.37 20.00 -6.28
N SER A 299 -27.18 18.67 -6.31
CA SER A 299 -26.14 18.02 -5.50
C SER A 299 -24.73 18.50 -5.90
N PRO A 300 -23.85 18.82 -4.93
CA PRO A 300 -22.48 19.26 -5.23
C PRO A 300 -21.67 18.18 -5.96
N PHE A 301 -21.94 16.89 -5.70
CA PHE A 301 -21.27 15.77 -6.37
C PHE A 301 -21.44 15.78 -7.90
N ARG A 302 -22.54 16.34 -8.41
CA ARG A 302 -22.79 16.46 -9.85
C ARG A 302 -21.91 17.51 -10.54
N ASN A 303 -21.27 18.39 -9.78
CA ASN A 303 -20.45 19.48 -10.30
C ASN A 303 -18.95 19.26 -10.06
N GLU A 304 -18.56 18.12 -9.47
CA GLU A 304 -17.17 17.76 -9.27
C GLU A 304 -16.46 17.50 -10.61
N THR A 305 -15.14 17.67 -10.63
CA THR A 305 -14.31 17.31 -11.76
C THR A 305 -13.20 16.38 -11.30
N TYR A 306 -12.83 15.47 -12.20
CA TYR A 306 -11.90 14.38 -11.89
C TYR A 306 -10.70 14.45 -12.84
N ALA A 307 -9.51 14.63 -12.28
CA ALA A 307 -8.26 14.60 -13.03
C ALA A 307 -7.91 13.18 -13.48
N LEU A 308 -8.26 12.18 -12.68
CA LEU A 308 -7.94 10.78 -12.91
C LEU A 308 -8.64 10.25 -14.16
N GLY A 309 -7.88 9.88 -15.18
CA GLY A 309 -8.39 9.15 -16.33
C GLY A 309 -9.05 7.84 -15.89
N ASP A 310 -10.15 7.48 -16.54
CA ASP A 310 -10.92 6.29 -16.15
C ASP A 310 -10.10 5.00 -16.27
N VAL A 311 -9.27 4.91 -17.32
CA VAL A 311 -8.32 3.83 -17.54
C VAL A 311 -6.93 4.42 -17.66
N ASN A 312 -6.02 3.98 -16.80
CA ASN A 312 -4.58 4.21 -16.95
C ASN A 312 -3.90 2.91 -17.39
N VAL A 313 -3.01 3.02 -18.38
CA VAL A 313 -2.15 1.92 -18.82
C VAL A 313 -0.70 2.35 -18.68
N SER A 314 0.07 1.50 -18.00
CA SER A 314 1.49 1.72 -17.73
C SER A 314 2.32 0.56 -18.29
N LEU A 315 3.36 0.88 -19.05
CA LEU A 315 4.35 -0.07 -19.54
C LEU A 315 5.64 0.10 -18.73
N ILE A 316 6.09 -0.96 -18.08
CA ILE A 316 7.30 -0.97 -17.25
C ILE A 316 8.35 -1.85 -17.92
N ARG A 317 9.58 -1.35 -17.98
CA ARG A 317 10.77 -2.10 -18.39
C ARG A 317 11.55 -2.52 -17.15
N THR A 318 12.08 -3.74 -17.14
CA THR A 318 13.04 -4.18 -16.11
C THR A 318 14.48 -4.04 -16.60
N LYS A 319 15.47 -4.06 -15.69
CA LYS A 319 16.89 -3.95 -16.03
C LYS A 319 17.41 -5.15 -16.83
N LEU A 320 16.81 -6.32 -16.66
CA LEU A 320 17.08 -7.49 -17.51
C LEU A 320 16.29 -7.49 -18.82
N GLY A 321 15.53 -6.44 -19.08
CA GLY A 321 14.85 -6.27 -20.34
C GLY A 321 13.58 -7.11 -20.48
N ARG A 322 12.84 -7.28 -19.38
CA ARG A 322 11.47 -7.82 -19.39
C ARG A 322 10.46 -6.67 -19.45
N THR A 323 9.22 -6.97 -19.80
CA THR A 323 8.15 -5.96 -19.88
C THR A 323 6.97 -6.31 -19.00
N ILE A 324 6.35 -5.29 -18.41
CA ILE A 324 5.12 -5.43 -17.64
C ILE A 324 4.08 -4.44 -18.17
N THR A 325 2.87 -4.92 -18.46
CA THR A 325 1.70 -4.06 -18.68
C THR A 325 0.91 -3.98 -17.39
N LEU A 326 0.68 -2.77 -16.87
CA LEU A 326 -0.04 -2.53 -15.63
C LEU A 326 -1.23 -1.59 -15.87
N ILE A 327 -2.44 -2.05 -15.53
CA ILE A 327 -3.69 -1.29 -15.77
C ILE A 327 -4.31 -0.85 -14.44
N HIS A 328 -4.84 0.37 -14.41
CA HIS A 328 -5.68 0.85 -13.31
C HIS A 328 -7.01 1.35 -13.88
N ASP A 329 -8.10 0.70 -13.49
CA ASP A 329 -9.48 1.04 -13.87
C ASP A 329 -10.41 0.84 -12.66
N THR A 330 -10.76 1.97 -12.04
CA THR A 330 -11.64 1.97 -10.85
C THR A 330 -12.87 2.86 -10.98
N ASN A 331 -13.11 3.37 -12.18
CA ASN A 331 -14.13 4.37 -12.45
C ASN A 331 -15.18 3.89 -13.47
N LEU A 332 -15.08 2.66 -13.99
CA LEU A 332 -15.99 2.12 -14.99
C LEU A 332 -16.73 0.86 -14.50
N PRO A 333 -17.95 0.60 -15.00
CA PRO A 333 -18.65 -0.66 -14.75
C PRO A 333 -17.88 -1.83 -15.36
N ARG A 334 -17.44 -2.78 -14.53
CA ARG A 334 -16.77 -4.00 -15.00
C ARG A 334 -16.76 -5.14 -13.99
N PRO A 335 -16.64 -6.41 -14.44
CA PRO A 335 -16.27 -7.52 -13.56
C PRO A 335 -14.87 -7.32 -12.97
N TYR A 336 -14.65 -7.72 -11.72
CA TYR A 336 -13.33 -7.65 -11.07
C TYR A 336 -12.25 -8.42 -11.85
N SER A 337 -11.04 -7.85 -11.98
CA SER A 337 -9.88 -8.54 -12.54
C SER A 337 -8.57 -7.89 -12.09
N ARG A 338 -7.55 -8.73 -11.85
CA ARG A 338 -6.16 -8.28 -11.71
C ARG A 338 -5.32 -8.52 -12.97
N ALA A 339 -5.94 -8.98 -14.06
CA ALA A 339 -5.30 -9.24 -15.35
C ALA A 339 -3.97 -10.02 -15.28
N ILE A 340 -3.76 -10.85 -14.25
CA ILE A 340 -2.50 -11.56 -14.03
C ILE A 340 -2.19 -12.44 -15.23
N LEU A 341 -1.04 -12.19 -15.86
CA LEU A 341 -0.46 -12.98 -16.94
C LEU A 341 1.05 -13.08 -16.72
N VAL A 342 1.61 -14.27 -16.92
CA VAL A 342 3.06 -14.49 -16.90
C VAL A 342 3.43 -15.30 -18.14
N GLN A 343 4.42 -14.83 -18.89
CA GLN A 343 4.87 -15.46 -20.13
C GLN A 343 6.39 -15.60 -20.14
N GLY A 344 6.84 -16.82 -20.45
CA GLY A 344 8.23 -17.13 -20.71
C GLY A 344 8.42 -17.92 -21.99
N THR A 345 9.66 -18.35 -22.24
CA THR A 345 10.06 -19.05 -23.47
C THR A 345 9.38 -20.40 -23.67
N HIS A 346 8.90 -21.05 -22.60
CA HIS A 346 8.28 -22.38 -22.66
C HIS A 346 6.80 -22.39 -22.29
N GLY A 347 6.19 -21.23 -22.05
CA GLY A 347 4.76 -21.23 -21.76
C GLY A 347 4.22 -19.89 -21.29
N ILE A 348 2.91 -19.90 -21.09
CA ILE A 348 2.14 -18.73 -20.69
C ILE A 348 1.00 -19.17 -19.78
N ILE A 349 0.70 -18.35 -18.77
CA ILE A 349 -0.43 -18.54 -17.88
C ILE A 349 -1.16 -17.21 -17.69
N ARG A 350 -2.48 -17.27 -17.57
CA ARG A 350 -3.32 -16.14 -17.17
C ARG A 350 -4.31 -16.58 -16.09
N LYS A 351 -4.72 -15.65 -15.24
CA LYS A 351 -5.74 -15.90 -14.22
C LYS A 351 -7.16 -15.55 -14.64
N TYR A 352 -7.34 -14.47 -15.41
CA TYR A 352 -8.64 -13.90 -15.75
C TYR A 352 -8.90 -13.89 -17.26
N PRO A 353 -10.16 -13.94 -17.72
CA PRO A 353 -11.38 -14.22 -16.93
C PRO A 353 -11.48 -15.68 -16.47
N GLU A 354 -10.74 -16.58 -17.13
CA GLU A 354 -10.56 -17.97 -16.72
C GLU A 354 -9.07 -18.23 -16.50
N THR A 355 -8.76 -19.10 -15.53
CA THR A 355 -7.37 -19.46 -15.24
C THR A 355 -6.92 -20.53 -16.21
N LEU A 356 -6.06 -20.13 -17.15
CA LEU A 356 -5.69 -20.92 -18.31
C LEU A 356 -4.18 -20.89 -18.51
N ILE A 357 -3.63 -22.01 -18.92
CA ILE A 357 -2.19 -22.23 -19.08
C ILE A 357 -1.90 -22.93 -20.41
N HIS A 358 -0.74 -22.63 -21.00
CA HIS A 358 -0.20 -23.34 -22.14
C HIS A 358 1.30 -23.54 -21.91
N ILE A 359 1.76 -24.80 -21.95
CA ILE A 359 3.15 -25.19 -21.78
C ILE A 359 3.64 -25.95 -23.01
N GLU A 360 4.71 -25.44 -23.63
CA GLU A 360 5.36 -26.06 -24.78
C GLU A 360 5.79 -27.49 -24.45
N GLY A 361 5.42 -28.44 -25.32
CA GLY A 361 5.72 -29.86 -25.15
C GLY A 361 4.88 -30.59 -24.08
N ARG A 362 3.96 -29.92 -23.37
CA ARG A 362 2.97 -30.56 -22.49
C ARG A 362 1.53 -30.37 -22.98
N SER A 363 1.17 -29.13 -23.34
CA SER A 363 -0.19 -28.80 -23.79
C SER A 363 -0.47 -29.30 -25.20
N GLU A 364 -1.73 -29.66 -25.48
CA GLU A 364 -2.13 -30.14 -26.80
C GLU A 364 -2.24 -28.99 -27.84
N GLY A 365 -1.46 -29.09 -28.92
CA GLY A 365 -1.53 -28.18 -30.07
C GLY A 365 -1.23 -26.73 -29.71
N HIS A 366 -2.12 -25.81 -30.10
CA HIS A 366 -2.02 -24.37 -29.79
C HIS A 366 -3.10 -23.92 -28.78
N GLY A 367 -3.70 -24.87 -28.07
CA GLY A 367 -4.83 -24.63 -27.18
C GLY A 367 -4.42 -24.17 -25.79
N TRP A 368 -5.38 -23.56 -25.08
CA TRP A 368 -5.29 -23.34 -23.64
C TRP A 368 -5.75 -24.58 -22.90
N GLU A 369 -5.10 -24.86 -21.77
CA GLU A 369 -5.50 -25.88 -20.81
C GLU A 369 -5.97 -25.24 -19.50
N LYS A 370 -6.74 -26.01 -18.75
CA LYS A 370 -7.18 -25.67 -17.41
C LYS A 370 -6.04 -25.85 -16.41
N ILE A 371 -5.86 -24.88 -15.51
CA ILE A 371 -4.82 -24.94 -14.47
C ILE A 371 -4.98 -26.14 -13.53
N GLU A 372 -6.20 -26.65 -13.39
CA GLU A 372 -6.52 -27.81 -12.56
C GLU A 372 -5.70 -29.05 -12.95
N ASN A 373 -5.35 -29.20 -14.24
CA ASN A 373 -4.50 -30.29 -14.73
C ASN A 373 -3.07 -30.25 -14.15
N TYR A 374 -2.66 -29.11 -13.58
CA TYR A 374 -1.34 -28.86 -13.02
C TYR A 374 -1.37 -28.81 -11.48
N LYS A 375 -2.54 -28.94 -10.86
CA LYS A 375 -2.73 -28.74 -9.42
C LYS A 375 -1.84 -29.66 -8.58
N GLU A 376 -1.83 -30.95 -8.89
CA GLU A 376 -1.09 -31.95 -8.11
C GLU A 376 0.43 -31.71 -8.09
N GLU A 377 1.00 -31.15 -9.17
CA GLU A 377 2.45 -30.85 -9.26
C GLU A 377 2.84 -29.50 -8.65
N PHE A 378 1.92 -28.52 -8.69
CA PHE A 378 2.27 -27.10 -8.54
C PHE A 378 1.48 -26.35 -7.46
N GLU A 379 0.50 -26.95 -6.80
CA GLU A 379 -0.14 -26.32 -5.64
C GLU A 379 0.92 -25.88 -4.62
N HIS A 380 0.77 -24.65 -4.10
CA HIS A 380 1.78 -24.06 -3.25
C HIS A 380 1.66 -24.60 -1.81
N PRO A 381 2.75 -25.09 -1.18
CA PRO A 381 2.68 -25.78 0.11
C PRO A 381 2.11 -24.90 1.24
N LEU A 382 2.39 -23.59 1.23
CA LEU A 382 1.76 -22.64 2.16
C LEU A 382 0.22 -22.72 2.14
N TRP A 383 -0.38 -22.80 0.94
CA TRP A 383 -1.83 -22.87 0.80
C TRP A 383 -2.38 -24.21 1.28
N THR A 384 -1.73 -25.31 0.92
CA THR A 384 -2.12 -26.65 1.37
C THR A 384 -2.09 -26.75 2.89
N GLY A 385 -1.10 -26.12 3.56
CA GLY A 385 -0.98 -26.13 5.02
C GLY A 385 -1.97 -25.23 5.76
N LEU A 386 -2.50 -24.18 5.12
CA LEU A 386 -3.35 -23.16 5.76
C LEU A 386 -4.80 -23.15 5.29
N GLN A 387 -5.18 -23.99 4.32
CA GLN A 387 -6.50 -23.95 3.67
C GLN A 387 -7.68 -23.96 4.66
N GLU A 388 -7.61 -24.77 5.72
CA GLU A 388 -8.67 -24.81 6.73
C GLU A 388 -8.71 -23.54 7.58
N LYS A 389 -7.54 -23.01 7.97
CA LYS A 389 -7.42 -21.82 8.83
C LYS A 389 -7.77 -20.53 8.08
N SER A 390 -7.50 -20.47 6.78
CA SER A 390 -7.80 -19.30 5.94
C SER A 390 -9.24 -19.29 5.39
N ARG A 391 -10.01 -20.36 5.62
CA ARG A 391 -11.37 -20.50 5.07
C ARG A 391 -12.30 -19.41 5.62
N GLY A 392 -12.90 -18.66 4.70
CA GLY A 392 -13.87 -17.59 5.05
C GLY A 392 -13.22 -16.28 5.49
N ALA A 393 -11.88 -16.21 5.57
CA ALA A 393 -11.18 -14.94 5.71
C ALA A 393 -11.28 -14.12 4.41
N GLY A 394 -10.92 -12.83 4.50
CA GLY A 394 -11.12 -11.85 3.44
C GLY A 394 -10.49 -12.27 2.10
N HIS A 395 -11.14 -11.84 1.02
CA HIS A 395 -10.73 -12.06 -0.37
C HIS A 395 -10.37 -13.51 -0.75
N GLY A 396 -11.04 -14.49 -0.15
CA GLY A 396 -10.82 -15.92 -0.44
C GLY A 396 -9.74 -16.58 0.42
N GLY A 397 -9.27 -15.89 1.47
CA GLY A 397 -8.36 -16.43 2.48
C GLY A 397 -6.94 -15.88 2.43
N MET A 398 -6.57 -15.15 1.37
CA MET A 398 -5.23 -14.59 1.20
C MET A 398 -4.86 -13.57 2.28
N ASP A 399 -5.83 -12.79 2.78
CA ASP A 399 -5.61 -11.81 3.85
C ASP A 399 -5.11 -12.48 5.14
N TYR A 400 -5.66 -13.66 5.48
CA TYR A 400 -5.22 -14.41 6.65
C TYR A 400 -3.81 -14.95 6.47
N ILE A 401 -3.50 -15.48 5.28
CA ILE A 401 -2.18 -16.07 4.99
C ILE A 401 -1.08 -15.01 5.04
N GLU A 402 -1.36 -13.83 4.52
CA GLU A 402 -0.45 -12.70 4.60
C GLU A 402 -0.15 -12.30 6.07
N ASP A 403 -1.20 -12.05 6.86
CA ASP A 403 -1.06 -11.70 8.28
C ASP A 403 -0.32 -12.80 9.06
N TYR A 404 -0.65 -14.06 8.77
CA TYR A 404 0.00 -15.23 9.34
C TYR A 404 1.49 -15.27 9.01
N ARG A 405 1.87 -15.04 7.75
CA ARG A 405 3.27 -15.05 7.33
C ARG A 405 4.08 -13.94 7.99
N LEU A 406 3.52 -12.73 8.11
CA LEU A 406 4.16 -11.66 8.86
C LEU A 406 4.45 -12.07 10.31
N VAL A 407 3.44 -12.59 11.01
CA VAL A 407 3.60 -13.06 12.41
C VAL A 407 4.61 -14.19 12.51
N GLN A 408 4.57 -15.18 11.62
CA GLN A 408 5.52 -16.30 11.64
C GLN A 408 6.96 -15.86 11.43
N CYS A 409 7.22 -14.94 10.49
CA CYS A 409 8.55 -14.36 10.31
C CYS A 409 9.05 -13.69 11.59
N MET A 410 8.19 -12.92 12.26
CA MET A 410 8.56 -12.26 13.52
C MET A 410 8.83 -13.25 14.65
N LEU A 411 7.97 -14.25 14.85
CA LEU A 411 8.16 -15.28 15.88
C LEU A 411 9.49 -16.03 15.68
N LYS A 412 9.85 -16.32 14.42
CA LYS A 412 11.08 -17.06 14.06
C LYS A 412 12.32 -16.17 13.93
N GLY A 413 12.18 -14.85 13.94
CA GLY A 413 13.28 -13.92 13.66
C GLY A 413 13.80 -13.97 12.21
N GLU A 414 12.92 -14.32 11.26
CA GLU A 414 13.24 -14.50 9.85
C GLU A 414 12.93 -13.23 9.03
N PRO A 415 13.60 -13.04 7.87
CA PRO A 415 13.17 -12.05 6.90
C PRO A 415 11.72 -12.23 6.48
N THR A 416 11.04 -11.12 6.22
CA THR A 416 9.68 -11.11 5.68
C THR A 416 9.69 -11.42 4.18
N ASP A 417 8.61 -12.03 3.68
CA ASP A 417 8.51 -12.43 2.26
C ASP A 417 8.64 -11.21 1.32
N MET A 418 8.08 -10.08 1.76
CA MET A 418 8.19 -8.76 1.16
C MET A 418 8.82 -7.81 2.17
N ASP A 419 9.74 -6.95 1.73
CA ASP A 419 10.39 -5.96 2.60
C ASP A 419 10.18 -4.53 2.11
N VAL A 420 10.84 -3.58 2.77
CA VAL A 420 10.69 -2.14 2.49
C VAL A 420 11.07 -1.77 1.07
N TYR A 421 11.96 -2.52 0.40
CA TYR A 421 12.34 -2.22 -0.97
C TYR A 421 11.25 -2.66 -1.95
N ASP A 422 10.53 -3.74 -1.65
CA ASP A 422 9.35 -4.14 -2.42
C ASP A 422 8.21 -3.14 -2.22
N ALA A 423 7.95 -2.78 -0.95
CA ALA A 423 6.99 -1.76 -0.60
C ALA A 423 7.23 -0.46 -1.38
N ALA A 424 8.48 0.03 -1.42
CA ALA A 424 8.87 1.21 -2.16
C ALA A 424 8.78 1.02 -3.69
N ALA A 425 9.38 -0.05 -4.24
CA ALA A 425 9.45 -0.26 -5.68
C ALA A 425 8.08 -0.45 -6.34
N TRP A 426 7.10 -1.02 -5.63
CA TRP A 426 5.76 -1.23 -6.18
C TRP A 426 4.90 0.02 -5.99
N SER A 427 5.05 0.70 -4.86
CA SER A 427 4.29 1.91 -4.52
C SER A 427 4.70 3.13 -5.34
N VAL A 428 5.99 3.26 -5.69
CA VAL A 428 6.54 4.40 -6.43
C VAL A 428 5.89 4.58 -7.81
N ILE A 429 5.30 3.50 -8.35
CA ILE A 429 4.54 3.52 -9.60
C ILE A 429 3.41 4.55 -9.57
N CYS A 430 2.86 4.85 -8.39
CA CYS A 430 1.92 5.97 -8.21
C CYS A 430 2.47 7.25 -8.83
N GLU A 431 3.55 7.80 -8.28
CA GLU A 431 4.07 9.09 -8.71
C GLU A 431 4.79 9.02 -10.06
N THR A 432 5.54 7.94 -10.36
CA THR A 432 6.23 7.85 -11.66
C THR A 432 5.26 7.75 -12.82
N SER A 433 4.09 7.11 -12.63
CA SER A 433 3.02 7.10 -13.63
C SER A 433 2.40 8.49 -13.80
N GLU A 434 2.17 9.22 -12.71
CA GLU A 434 1.66 10.60 -12.74
C GLU A 434 2.60 11.55 -13.50
N ILE A 435 3.91 11.46 -13.22
CA ILE A 435 4.95 12.22 -13.92
C ILE A 435 4.91 11.89 -15.42
N SER A 436 4.87 10.61 -15.78
CA SER A 436 4.83 10.20 -17.19
C SER A 436 3.60 10.75 -17.91
N VAL A 437 2.41 10.62 -17.32
CA VAL A 437 1.15 11.16 -17.85
C VAL A 437 1.23 12.68 -18.03
N ALA A 438 1.71 13.40 -17.01
CA ALA A 438 1.85 14.87 -17.07
C ALA A 438 2.83 15.33 -18.16
N HIS A 439 3.81 14.50 -18.53
CA HIS A 439 4.82 14.79 -19.54
C HIS A 439 4.55 14.12 -20.89
N ARG A 440 3.27 13.96 -21.27
CA ARG A 440 2.84 13.37 -22.55
C ARG A 440 3.37 11.95 -22.77
N SER A 441 3.31 11.12 -21.72
CA SER A 441 3.75 9.73 -21.73
C SER A 441 5.21 9.56 -22.14
N ARG A 442 6.08 10.45 -21.65
CA ARG A 442 7.54 10.27 -21.71
C ARG A 442 7.97 9.21 -20.70
N SER A 443 9.07 8.53 -21.00
CA SER A 443 9.67 7.58 -20.05
C SER A 443 10.12 8.31 -18.79
N VAL A 444 9.90 7.67 -17.64
CA VAL A 444 10.33 8.13 -16.31
C VAL A 444 11.10 6.98 -15.66
N ASP A 445 12.31 7.26 -15.21
CA ASP A 445 13.14 6.28 -14.51
C ASP A 445 12.50 5.93 -13.17
N ILE A 446 12.53 4.63 -12.82
CA ILE A 446 12.06 4.14 -11.53
C ILE A 446 13.26 4.10 -10.58
N PRO A 447 13.18 4.75 -9.40
CA PRO A 447 14.28 4.73 -8.44
C PRO A 447 14.66 3.31 -8.01
N ASP A 448 15.96 3.02 -7.98
CA ASP A 448 16.48 1.80 -7.38
C ASP A 448 16.67 2.00 -5.87
N PHE A 449 15.64 1.66 -5.09
CA PHE A 449 15.66 1.78 -3.64
C PHE A 449 16.70 0.87 -2.96
N THR A 450 17.18 -0.15 -3.66
CA THR A 450 18.25 -1.04 -3.16
C THR A 450 19.64 -0.51 -3.49
N ARG A 451 19.73 0.50 -4.36
CA ARG A 451 20.97 1.15 -4.83
C ARG A 451 22.00 0.10 -5.30
N GLY A 452 21.58 -0.74 -6.24
CA GLY A 452 22.35 -1.82 -6.83
C GLY A 452 22.34 -3.14 -6.07
N ARG A 453 21.82 -3.18 -4.83
CA ARG A 453 21.83 -4.41 -4.02
C ARG A 453 20.91 -5.50 -4.55
N TRP A 454 19.88 -5.15 -5.33
CA TRP A 454 18.97 -6.09 -6.00
C TRP A 454 19.69 -7.20 -6.76
N ALA A 455 20.86 -6.91 -7.35
CA ALA A 455 21.60 -7.85 -8.20
C ALA A 455 22.14 -9.08 -7.45
N VAL A 456 22.32 -8.98 -6.14
CA VAL A 456 22.91 -10.05 -5.30
C VAL A 456 22.00 -10.50 -4.16
N ARG A 457 20.80 -9.92 -4.05
CA ARG A 457 19.78 -10.34 -3.07
C ARG A 457 19.18 -11.67 -3.51
N LYS A 458 18.96 -12.56 -2.54
CA LYS A 458 18.40 -13.89 -2.79
C LYS A 458 16.92 -13.77 -3.20
N PRO A 459 16.48 -14.45 -4.28
CA PRO A 459 15.07 -14.58 -4.63
C PRO A 459 14.22 -15.12 -3.47
N LEU A 460 12.94 -14.72 -3.43
CA LEU A 460 11.95 -15.36 -2.56
C LEU A 460 11.79 -16.82 -3.02
N GLY A 461 12.04 -17.75 -2.11
CA GLY A 461 11.86 -19.19 -2.35
C GLY A 461 10.39 -19.61 -2.31
N ILE A 462 10.17 -20.92 -2.19
CA ILE A 462 8.85 -21.46 -1.85
C ILE A 462 8.73 -21.49 -0.34
N VAL A 463 7.76 -20.76 0.18
CA VAL A 463 7.50 -20.65 1.62
C VAL A 463 6.50 -21.72 2.07
N GLU A 464 6.63 -22.18 3.30
CA GLU A 464 5.77 -23.20 3.90
C GLU A 464 5.02 -22.63 5.11
N ALA A 465 3.97 -23.32 5.54
CA ALA A 465 3.10 -22.91 6.65
C ALA A 465 3.80 -22.95 8.01
#